data_AF-A0A962VKX1-F1
#
_entry.id   AF-A0A962VKX1-F1
#
_cell.length_a   1.000
_cell.length_b   1.000
_cell.length_c   1.000
_cell.angle_alpha   90.00
_cell.angle_beta   90.00
_cell.angle_gamma   90.00
#
_symmetry.space_group_name_H-M   'P 1'
#
loop_
_entity.id
_entity.type
_entity.pdbx_description
1 polymer ?
#
loop_
_entity_poly.entity_id
_entity_poly.type
_entity_poly.pdbx_seq_one_letter_code
_entity_poly.pdbx_strand_id
1 'polypeptide(L)'
;RLQQAQERGQAWLDDQSDPDAPHGYRTEAEFLNDLVMIRDSLISHGDADAANAELLDLIRLTRTFGFYLARLDIRQESTVHTEAVADLLAHLGIEQDYAGLDEQRRVSLMGRLIEDPPVIEDRTRLAAMTQEVLAVFDVVEEMQRTISPRVIGRYVISMAHQASDVMHVMFLASLTGLAGRQGESFICRIGVSPLFETIRDLSRIEPVISALLDDAVYQRLLRKHNSLQEVMLGYSDSAKDGGIVASAWLLYRAQQRVIALGKERGVRIRLFHGRGGTIGRGGGPTHEAIRAQPAGTLLGQIKFTEQGEVLSYKYSNRETAVYELSMGLTGVVSASTGLIREVKPDNETFHQHMQVLAEKGEACYRELTEQTPGFLDYFYEATPVSEIGLLNIGSRPSHRAKGDRSKSSVRAIAWVFGWAQARQTLPAWYGLGSALEGCCDDQKKRLKSLREMYRDWPFFRALLSNTQMALFKSRMDIAREYAGLCSDSKARDTVFNMIESEYRRTEKWIRKIAQIDELLDENPLLKTSLTRRDPYLDPLNHIQLELLNRYRSKDTREGDREASLDPLLRSINAIAGGMRNTG
;
A
#
# COMPACT_ATOMS: atom_id res chain seq x y z
N ARG A 1 -17.43 22.36 28.78
CA ARG A 1 -17.60 21.02 28.18
C ARG A 1 -16.35 20.55 27.45
N LEU A 2 -15.87 21.24 26.40
CA LEU A 2 -14.64 20.84 25.67
C LEU A 2 -13.38 20.83 26.55
N GLN A 3 -13.19 21.83 27.41
CA GLN A 3 -12.05 21.86 28.34
C GLN A 3 -12.00 20.61 29.24
N GLN A 4 -13.13 20.19 29.79
CA GLN A 4 -13.21 18.95 30.57
C GLN A 4 -12.89 17.72 29.71
N ALA A 5 -13.31 17.67 28.43
CA ALA A 5 -12.91 16.58 27.54
C ALA A 5 -11.39 16.56 27.29
N GLN A 6 -10.76 17.73 27.19
CA GLN A 6 -9.30 17.86 27.09
C GLN A 6 -8.58 17.43 28.37
N GLU A 7 -9.09 17.80 29.55
CA GLU A 7 -8.55 17.36 30.85
C GLU A 7 -8.59 15.84 30.98
N ARG A 8 -9.67 15.18 30.53
CA ARG A 8 -9.75 13.70 30.46
C ARG A 8 -8.68 13.10 29.55
N GLY A 9 -8.50 13.69 28.36
CA GLY A 9 -7.47 13.25 27.41
C GLY A 9 -6.05 13.40 27.99
N GLN A 10 -5.78 14.49 28.70
CA GLN A 10 -4.49 14.71 29.36
C GLN A 10 -4.26 13.72 30.51
N ALA A 11 -5.27 13.47 31.36
CA ALA A 11 -5.19 12.48 32.42
C ALA A 11 -4.83 11.09 31.87
N TRP A 12 -5.41 10.69 30.73
CA TRP A 12 -5.06 9.43 30.07
C TRP A 12 -3.61 9.38 29.58
N LEU A 13 -3.10 10.48 29.00
CA LEU A 13 -1.69 10.59 28.58
C LEU A 13 -0.72 10.50 29.77
N ASP A 14 -1.17 10.95 30.95
CA ASP A 14 -0.40 10.93 32.20
C ASP A 14 -0.60 9.64 33.02
N ASP A 15 -1.29 8.62 32.45
CA ASP A 15 -1.64 7.35 33.11
C ASP A 15 -2.42 7.54 34.43
N GLN A 16 -3.31 8.53 34.44
CA GLN A 16 -4.18 8.87 35.57
C GLN A 16 -5.62 8.40 35.33
N SER A 17 -6.36 8.21 36.43
CA SER A 17 -7.78 7.91 36.38
C SER A 17 -8.56 9.03 35.68
N ASP A 18 -9.60 8.65 34.94
CA ASP A 18 -10.50 9.60 34.28
C ASP A 18 -11.05 10.63 35.30
N PRO A 19 -10.75 11.94 35.14
CA PRO A 19 -11.18 12.95 36.10
C PRO A 19 -12.71 13.07 36.10
N ASP A 20 -13.28 13.44 37.25
CA ASP A 20 -14.72 13.68 37.35
C ASP A 20 -15.11 14.91 36.51
N ALA A 21 -15.58 14.63 35.29
CA ALA A 21 -15.94 15.60 34.27
C ALA A 21 -17.43 15.48 33.92
N PRO A 22 -18.35 15.76 34.87
CA PRO A 22 -19.78 15.47 34.72
C PRO A 22 -20.45 16.29 33.61
N HIS A 23 -19.80 17.34 33.13
CA HIS A 23 -20.30 18.23 32.08
C HIS A 23 -19.48 18.14 30.78
N GLY A 24 -18.43 17.31 30.76
CA GLY A 24 -17.59 17.09 29.58
C GLY A 24 -18.37 16.43 28.45
N TYR A 25 -17.98 16.68 27.20
CA TYR A 25 -18.45 15.84 26.11
C TYR A 25 -17.83 14.45 26.26
N ARG A 26 -18.66 13.40 26.23
CA ARG A 26 -18.17 12.01 26.27
C ARG A 26 -17.76 11.51 24.91
N THR A 27 -18.40 12.00 23.86
CA THR A 27 -18.12 11.62 22.47
C THR A 27 -18.16 12.84 21.56
N GLU A 28 -17.50 12.72 20.40
CA GLU A 28 -17.58 13.73 19.37
C GLU A 28 -19.00 13.88 18.79
N ALA A 29 -19.86 12.86 18.94
CA ALA A 29 -21.25 12.90 18.50
C ALA A 29 -22.10 13.85 19.35
N GLU A 30 -21.89 13.88 20.67
CA GLU A 30 -22.55 14.85 21.55
C GLU A 30 -22.18 16.28 21.19
N PHE A 31 -20.89 16.53 20.94
CA PHE A 31 -20.42 17.85 20.50
C PHE A 31 -21.02 18.24 19.14
N LEU A 32 -21.01 17.31 18.18
CA LEU A 32 -21.61 17.53 16.87
C LEU A 32 -23.10 17.85 16.94
N ASN A 33 -23.84 17.18 17.83
CA ASN A 33 -25.28 17.42 18.01
C ASN A 33 -25.57 18.84 18.50
N ASP A 34 -24.80 19.35 19.46
CA ASP A 34 -24.93 20.74 19.93
C ASP A 34 -24.62 21.74 18.81
N LEU A 35 -23.56 21.51 18.02
CA LEU A 35 -23.22 22.38 16.88
C LEU A 35 -24.33 22.39 15.81
N VAL A 36 -24.89 21.23 15.51
CA VAL A 36 -26.01 21.10 14.56
C VAL A 36 -27.26 21.79 15.09
N MET A 37 -27.55 21.69 16.39
CA MET A 37 -28.67 22.38 17.03
C MET A 37 -28.52 23.91 16.92
N ILE A 38 -27.32 24.44 17.17
CA ILE A 38 -27.03 25.88 17.01
C ILE A 38 -27.25 26.31 15.55
N ARG A 39 -26.73 25.52 14.59
CA ARG A 39 -26.87 25.80 13.16
C ARG A 39 -28.35 25.84 12.75
N ASP A 40 -29.12 24.84 13.16
CA ASP A 40 -30.53 24.73 12.78
C ASP A 40 -31.37 25.85 13.42
N SER A 41 -31.02 26.27 14.65
CA SER A 41 -31.58 27.46 15.29
C SER A 41 -31.32 28.73 14.47
N LEU A 42 -30.08 29.01 14.09
CA LEU A 42 -29.73 30.17 13.27
C LEU A 42 -30.50 30.19 11.94
N ILE A 43 -30.53 29.06 11.22
CA ILE A 43 -31.25 28.93 9.95
C ILE A 43 -32.74 29.24 10.14
N SER A 44 -33.37 28.69 11.18
CA SER A 44 -34.80 28.91 11.45
C SER A 44 -35.16 30.34 11.85
N HIS A 45 -34.19 31.17 12.26
CA HIS A 45 -34.40 32.58 12.62
C HIS A 45 -33.92 33.56 11.54
N GLY A 46 -33.54 33.07 10.36
CA GLY A 46 -33.13 33.91 9.22
C GLY A 46 -31.63 34.16 9.10
N ASP A 47 -30.80 33.62 10.00
CA ASP A 47 -29.34 33.83 10.04
C ASP A 47 -28.56 32.71 9.32
N ALA A 48 -29.04 32.32 8.13
CA ALA A 48 -28.43 31.24 7.36
C ALA A 48 -26.97 31.54 6.95
N ASP A 49 -26.62 32.80 6.72
CA ASP A 49 -25.24 33.19 6.37
C ASP A 49 -24.27 32.93 7.52
N ALA A 50 -24.66 33.28 8.76
CA ALA A 50 -23.87 32.97 9.95
C ALA A 50 -23.75 31.45 10.17
N ALA A 51 -24.86 30.72 9.95
CA ALA A 51 -24.89 29.27 10.06
C ALA A 51 -23.96 28.56 9.05
N ASN A 52 -23.77 29.15 7.86
CA ASN A 52 -22.95 28.61 6.77
C ASN A 52 -21.50 29.11 6.75
N ALA A 53 -21.10 29.95 7.72
CA ALA A 53 -19.74 30.44 7.89
C ALA A 53 -18.90 29.48 8.78
N GLU A 54 -18.19 30.00 9.78
CA GLU A 54 -17.26 29.24 10.63
C GLU A 54 -17.94 28.08 11.38
N LEU A 55 -19.24 28.19 11.69
CA LEU A 55 -19.99 27.10 12.33
C LEU A 55 -20.08 25.88 11.41
N LEU A 56 -20.33 26.07 10.11
CA LEU A 56 -20.36 24.98 9.15
C LEU A 56 -18.97 24.33 9.00
N ASP A 57 -17.91 25.13 9.02
CA ASP A 57 -16.54 24.62 9.01
C ASP A 57 -16.24 23.78 10.25
N LEU A 58 -16.62 24.25 11.45
CA LEU A 58 -16.47 23.48 12.68
C LEU A 58 -17.27 22.17 12.64
N ILE A 59 -18.51 22.18 12.15
CA ILE A 59 -19.32 20.97 11.94
C ILE A 59 -18.61 19.99 11.00
N ARG A 60 -18.02 20.48 9.90
CA ARG A 60 -17.28 19.66 8.94
C ARG A 60 -16.00 19.08 9.55
N LEU A 61 -15.28 19.88 10.36
CA LEU A 61 -14.09 19.44 11.09
C LEU A 61 -14.45 18.34 12.11
N THR A 62 -15.48 18.53 12.93
CA THR A 62 -15.92 17.52 13.91
C THR A 62 -16.40 16.24 13.24
N ARG A 63 -17.09 16.32 12.09
CA ARG A 63 -17.50 15.13 11.32
C ARG A 63 -16.32 14.36 10.75
N THR A 64 -15.30 15.07 10.27
CA THR A 64 -14.12 14.51 9.59
C THR A 64 -13.11 13.94 10.59
N PHE A 65 -12.76 14.72 11.61
CA PHE A 65 -11.64 14.44 12.53
C PHE A 65 -12.11 13.91 13.89
N GLY A 66 -13.34 14.19 14.31
CA GLY A 66 -13.86 13.78 15.62
C GLY A 66 -12.94 14.22 16.77
N PHE A 67 -12.92 13.44 17.86
CA PHE A 67 -11.97 13.59 18.97
C PHE A 67 -10.73 12.70 18.83
N TYR A 68 -10.59 12.01 17.70
CA TYR A 68 -9.47 11.10 17.42
C TYR A 68 -8.49 11.66 16.38
N LEU A 69 -8.81 12.80 15.75
CA LEU A 69 -8.09 13.41 14.63
C LEU A 69 -8.02 12.51 13.40
N ALA A 70 -7.29 11.40 13.46
CA ALA A 70 -7.22 10.39 12.42
C ALA A 70 -7.65 9.03 12.97
N ARG A 71 -8.23 8.19 12.12
CA ARG A 71 -8.46 6.79 12.48
C ARG A 71 -7.15 6.02 12.33
N LEU A 72 -6.83 5.21 13.33
CA LEU A 72 -5.63 4.37 13.30
C LEU A 72 -5.97 3.02 12.65
N ASP A 73 -5.33 2.70 11.54
CA ASP A 73 -5.29 1.34 11.02
C ASP A 73 -4.19 0.56 11.73
N ILE A 74 -4.50 -0.66 12.17
CA ILE A 74 -3.54 -1.59 12.77
C ILE A 74 -3.10 -2.56 11.69
N ARG A 75 -1.81 -2.91 11.65
CA ARG A 75 -1.28 -3.84 10.63
C ARG A 75 -0.31 -4.83 11.26
N GLN A 76 -0.56 -6.12 11.03
CA GLN A 76 0.32 -7.22 11.45
C GLN A 76 0.38 -8.29 10.34
N GLU A 77 1.38 -9.16 10.36
CA GLU A 77 1.54 -10.29 9.42
C GLU A 77 0.69 -11.50 9.85
N SER A 78 0.09 -12.20 8.87
CA SER A 78 -0.77 -13.39 9.07
C SER A 78 -0.13 -14.51 9.88
N THR A 79 1.18 -14.71 9.73
CA THR A 79 1.97 -15.73 10.44
C THR A 79 1.92 -15.54 11.95
N VAL A 80 2.04 -14.29 12.41
CA VAL A 80 1.94 -13.93 13.84
C VAL A 80 0.57 -14.30 14.42
N HIS A 81 -0.51 -14.10 13.66
CA HIS A 81 -1.85 -14.50 14.09
C HIS A 81 -2.00 -16.01 14.13
N THR A 82 -1.52 -16.70 13.10
CA THR A 82 -1.59 -18.16 13.01
C THR A 82 -0.85 -18.81 14.19
N GLU A 83 0.35 -18.33 14.51
CA GLU A 83 1.16 -18.84 15.61
C GLU A 83 0.51 -18.53 16.98
N ALA A 84 -0.04 -17.32 17.17
CA ALA A 84 -0.76 -16.96 18.38
C ALA A 84 -2.01 -17.82 18.59
N VAL A 85 -2.76 -18.11 17.52
CA VAL A 85 -3.91 -19.03 17.57
C VAL A 85 -3.44 -20.45 17.92
N ALA A 86 -2.38 -20.95 17.29
CA ALA A 86 -1.87 -22.29 17.57
C ALA A 86 -1.43 -22.44 19.04
N ASP A 87 -0.66 -21.49 19.58
CA ASP A 87 -0.21 -21.46 20.97
C ASP A 87 -1.41 -21.45 21.94
N LEU A 88 -2.40 -20.61 21.67
CA LEU A 88 -3.60 -20.48 22.48
C LEU A 88 -4.45 -21.76 22.48
N LEU A 89 -4.65 -22.37 21.30
CA LEU A 89 -5.43 -23.61 21.19
C LEU A 89 -4.73 -24.79 21.88
N ALA A 90 -3.40 -24.86 21.79
CA ALA A 90 -2.61 -25.88 22.47
C ALA A 90 -2.68 -25.69 24.00
N HIS A 91 -2.56 -24.44 24.48
CA HIS A 91 -2.68 -24.10 25.90
C HIS A 91 -4.04 -24.47 26.48
N LEU A 92 -5.12 -24.22 25.73
CA LEU A 92 -6.49 -24.55 26.14
C LEU A 92 -6.85 -26.03 25.94
N GLY A 93 -5.96 -26.84 25.35
CA GLY A 93 -6.23 -28.25 25.05
C GLY A 93 -7.29 -28.47 23.97
N ILE A 94 -7.57 -27.45 23.12
CA ILE A 94 -8.60 -27.50 22.07
C ILE A 94 -8.05 -28.18 20.81
N GLU A 95 -6.84 -27.82 20.39
CA GLU A 95 -6.15 -28.39 19.22
C GLU A 95 -4.64 -28.28 19.45
N GLN A 96 -3.93 -29.41 19.35
CA GLN A 96 -2.48 -29.49 19.59
C GLN A 96 -1.68 -29.36 18.29
N ASP A 97 -2.22 -29.82 17.15
CA ASP A 97 -1.56 -29.73 15.84
C ASP A 97 -2.37 -28.85 14.88
N TYR A 98 -2.50 -27.57 15.26
CA TYR A 98 -3.20 -26.60 14.43
C TYR A 98 -2.53 -26.42 13.05
N ALA A 99 -1.20 -26.56 13.00
CA ALA A 99 -0.43 -26.46 11.78
C ALA A 99 -0.79 -27.56 10.77
N GLY A 100 -1.07 -28.78 11.24
CA GLY A 100 -1.51 -29.91 10.42
C GLY A 100 -2.93 -29.82 9.85
N LEU A 101 -3.76 -28.87 10.32
CA LEU A 101 -5.11 -28.70 9.80
C LEU A 101 -5.14 -28.12 8.39
N ASP A 102 -6.03 -28.67 7.55
CA ASP A 102 -6.38 -28.07 6.26
C ASP A 102 -7.19 -26.77 6.44
N GLU A 103 -7.27 -25.99 5.36
CA GLU A 103 -7.91 -24.67 5.38
C GLU A 103 -9.40 -24.73 5.79
N GLN A 104 -10.14 -25.73 5.32
CA GLN A 104 -11.56 -25.86 5.63
C GLN A 104 -11.79 -26.14 7.12
N ARG A 105 -10.96 -27.00 7.70
CA ARG A 105 -10.97 -27.30 9.14
C ARG A 105 -10.57 -26.09 9.97
N ARG A 106 -9.56 -25.32 9.53
CA ARG A 106 -9.16 -24.07 10.20
C ARG A 106 -10.31 -23.06 10.25
N VAL A 107 -10.95 -22.77 9.12
CA VAL A 107 -12.09 -21.84 9.05
C VAL A 107 -13.25 -22.33 9.92
N SER A 108 -13.60 -23.61 9.82
CA SER A 108 -14.70 -24.20 10.60
C SER A 108 -14.43 -24.17 12.11
N LEU A 109 -13.19 -24.45 12.52
CA LEU A 109 -12.78 -24.36 13.93
C LEU A 109 -12.86 -22.92 14.44
N MET A 110 -12.33 -21.96 13.69
CA MET A 110 -12.42 -20.53 14.06
C MET A 110 -13.86 -20.06 14.15
N GLY A 111 -14.73 -20.45 13.20
CA GLY A 111 -16.15 -20.12 13.24
C GLY A 111 -16.82 -20.57 14.55
N ARG A 112 -16.60 -21.84 14.95
CA ARG A 112 -17.13 -22.35 16.24
C ARG A 112 -16.63 -21.56 17.44
N LEU A 113 -15.33 -21.26 17.48
CA LEU A 113 -14.73 -20.53 18.59
C LEU A 113 -15.11 -19.04 18.63
N ILE A 114 -15.51 -18.45 17.51
CA ILE A 114 -16.09 -17.09 17.49
C ILE A 114 -17.53 -17.08 18.02
N GLU A 115 -18.28 -18.16 17.81
CA GLU A 115 -19.64 -18.31 18.35
C GLU A 115 -19.65 -18.60 19.85
N ASP A 116 -18.64 -19.31 20.34
CA ASP A 116 -18.47 -19.63 21.76
C ASP A 116 -16.98 -19.45 22.17
N PRO A 117 -16.54 -18.19 22.40
CA PRO A 117 -15.15 -17.91 22.71
C PRO A 117 -14.73 -18.52 24.05
N PRO A 118 -13.59 -19.22 24.12
CA PRO A 118 -13.11 -19.79 25.36
C PRO A 118 -12.63 -18.70 26.33
N VAL A 119 -12.72 -18.99 27.62
CA VAL A 119 -12.16 -18.15 28.68
C VAL A 119 -10.68 -18.48 28.87
N ILE A 120 -9.84 -17.45 28.95
CA ILE A 120 -8.40 -17.60 29.20
C ILE A 120 -8.13 -17.12 30.62
N GLU A 121 -7.94 -18.05 31.55
CA GLU A 121 -7.75 -17.73 32.97
C GLU A 121 -6.38 -17.09 33.24
N ASP A 122 -5.32 -17.59 32.60
CA ASP A 122 -3.95 -17.14 32.84
C ASP A 122 -3.19 -16.91 31.52
N ARG A 123 -3.23 -15.67 31.02
CA ARG A 123 -2.50 -15.26 29.81
C ARG A 123 -0.97 -15.31 29.99
N THR A 124 -0.45 -15.34 31.22
CA THR A 124 1.01 -15.29 31.46
C THR A 124 1.75 -16.56 31.06
N ARG A 125 1.01 -17.67 30.90
CA ARG A 125 1.53 -18.97 30.44
C ARG A 125 1.60 -19.12 28.93
N LEU A 126 1.01 -18.18 28.18
CA LEU A 126 1.11 -18.14 26.73
C LEU A 126 2.51 -17.67 26.30
N ALA A 127 2.90 -17.95 25.06
CA ALA A 127 4.12 -17.40 24.51
C ALA A 127 4.09 -15.85 24.53
N ALA A 128 5.25 -15.21 24.71
CA ALA A 128 5.35 -13.76 24.82
C ALA A 128 4.72 -13.02 23.60
N MET A 129 4.89 -13.57 22.40
CA MET A 129 4.27 -13.04 21.19
C MET A 129 2.73 -13.12 21.25
N THR A 130 2.17 -14.23 21.72
CA THR A 130 0.72 -14.39 21.88
C THR A 130 0.17 -13.37 22.90
N GLN A 131 0.89 -13.14 23.99
CA GLN A 131 0.53 -12.11 24.98
C GLN A 131 0.51 -10.72 24.35
N GLU A 132 1.53 -10.37 23.55
CA GLU A 132 1.59 -9.09 22.83
C GLU A 132 0.44 -8.94 21.83
N VAL A 133 0.12 -9.99 21.07
CA VAL A 133 -1.01 -10.00 20.13
C VAL A 133 -2.32 -9.73 20.86
N LEU A 134 -2.59 -10.42 21.97
CA LEU A 134 -3.81 -10.20 22.76
C LEU A 134 -3.87 -8.79 23.35
N ALA A 135 -2.75 -8.27 23.86
CA ALA A 135 -2.66 -6.92 24.41
C ALA A 135 -3.05 -5.85 23.37
N VAL A 136 -2.70 -6.04 22.09
CA VAL A 136 -3.14 -5.14 21.01
C VAL A 136 -4.67 -5.10 20.90
N PHE A 137 -5.36 -6.23 21.03
CA PHE A 137 -6.83 -6.24 21.00
C PHE A 137 -7.44 -5.61 22.25
N ASP A 138 -6.82 -5.77 23.43
CA ASP A 138 -7.26 -5.08 24.65
C ASP A 138 -7.15 -3.55 24.47
N VAL A 139 -6.03 -3.06 23.92
CA VAL A 139 -5.84 -1.63 23.63
C VAL A 139 -6.87 -1.12 22.62
N VAL A 140 -7.20 -1.90 21.59
CA VAL A 140 -8.24 -1.55 20.62
C VAL A 140 -9.61 -1.40 21.28
N GLU A 141 -9.99 -2.35 22.14
CA GLU A 141 -11.22 -2.31 22.91
C GLU A 141 -11.27 -1.04 23.77
N GLU A 142 -10.20 -0.80 24.52
CA GLU A 142 -10.09 0.34 25.42
C GLU A 142 -10.22 1.66 24.65
N MET A 143 -9.45 1.85 23.58
CA MET A 143 -9.50 3.06 22.75
C MET A 143 -10.91 3.29 22.19
N GLN A 144 -11.60 2.24 21.73
CA GLN A 144 -12.96 2.39 21.22
C GLN A 144 -13.96 2.81 22.30
N ARG A 145 -13.77 2.33 23.52
CA ARG A 145 -14.61 2.65 24.67
C ARG A 145 -14.33 4.04 25.22
N THR A 146 -13.07 4.46 25.28
CA THR A 146 -12.65 5.71 25.94
C THR A 146 -12.63 6.92 25.01
N ILE A 147 -12.17 6.76 23.77
CA ILE A 147 -11.99 7.86 22.81
C ILE A 147 -13.19 7.94 21.86
N SER A 148 -13.43 6.89 21.08
CA SER A 148 -14.54 6.82 20.12
C SER A 148 -14.62 5.43 19.49
N PRO A 149 -15.81 4.87 19.23
CA PRO A 149 -15.96 3.65 18.43
C PRO A 149 -15.37 3.74 17.02
N ARG A 150 -15.05 4.96 16.56
CA ARG A 150 -14.46 5.24 15.24
C ARG A 150 -12.94 5.45 15.26
N VAL A 151 -12.29 5.41 16.43
CA VAL A 151 -10.85 5.69 16.57
C VAL A 151 -9.97 4.70 15.81
N ILE A 152 -10.41 3.45 15.70
CA ILE A 152 -9.75 2.42 14.89
C ILE A 152 -10.41 2.35 13.51
N GLY A 153 -9.58 2.36 12.46
CA GLY A 153 -10.02 2.26 11.08
C GLY A 153 -10.29 0.81 10.68
N ARG A 154 -9.23 0.07 10.36
CA ARG A 154 -9.24 -1.36 10.01
C ARG A 154 -8.05 -2.09 10.60
N TYR A 155 -8.21 -3.39 10.78
CA TYR A 155 -7.12 -4.32 11.05
C TYR A 155 -6.64 -4.94 9.73
N VAL A 156 -5.47 -4.52 9.25
CA VAL A 156 -4.84 -4.97 8.01
C VAL A 156 -3.99 -6.21 8.28
N ILE A 157 -4.21 -7.27 7.52
CA ILE A 157 -3.42 -8.50 7.59
C ILE A 157 -2.45 -8.54 6.42
N SER A 158 -1.16 -8.33 6.70
CA SER A 158 -0.08 -8.46 5.70
C SER A 158 0.14 -9.92 5.36
N MET A 159 0.60 -10.20 4.13
CA MET A 159 0.82 -11.58 3.66
C MET A 159 -0.42 -12.46 3.87
N ALA A 160 -1.61 -11.96 3.54
CA ALA A 160 -2.83 -12.77 3.59
C ALA A 160 -2.83 -13.76 2.41
N HIS A 161 -2.98 -15.05 2.73
CA HIS A 161 -2.92 -16.16 1.79
C HIS A 161 -4.23 -16.97 1.73
N GLN A 162 -4.98 -16.98 2.83
CA GLN A 162 -6.11 -17.88 3.06
C GLN A 162 -7.25 -17.18 3.80
N ALA A 163 -8.43 -17.81 3.83
CA ALA A 163 -9.59 -17.28 4.56
C ALA A 163 -9.38 -17.40 6.08
N SER A 164 -8.70 -18.45 6.53
CA SER A 164 -8.35 -18.65 7.93
C SER A 164 -7.58 -17.47 8.52
N ASP A 165 -6.73 -16.78 7.75
CA ASP A 165 -5.99 -15.59 8.20
C ASP A 165 -6.93 -14.49 8.74
N VAL A 166 -8.03 -14.21 8.03
CA VAL A 166 -9.05 -13.25 8.49
C VAL A 166 -9.81 -13.79 9.69
N MET A 167 -10.12 -15.09 9.69
CA MET A 167 -10.84 -15.73 10.79
C MET A 167 -10.01 -15.79 12.08
N HIS A 168 -8.68 -15.90 12.02
CA HIS A 168 -7.79 -15.81 13.18
C HIS A 168 -7.93 -14.46 13.86
N VAL A 169 -7.90 -13.36 13.09
CA VAL A 169 -8.09 -12.01 13.64
C VAL A 169 -9.48 -11.83 14.23
N MET A 170 -10.53 -12.37 13.59
CA MET A 170 -11.90 -12.31 14.14
C MET A 170 -12.03 -13.13 15.43
N PHE A 171 -11.36 -14.27 15.53
CA PHE A 171 -11.30 -15.08 16.74
C PHE A 171 -10.55 -14.38 17.87
N LEU A 172 -9.37 -13.83 17.59
CA LEU A 172 -8.61 -13.05 18.57
C LEU A 172 -9.40 -11.83 19.07
N ALA A 173 -10.12 -11.16 18.17
CA ALA A 173 -11.05 -10.09 18.52
C ALA A 173 -12.25 -10.55 19.36
N SER A 174 -12.70 -11.81 19.23
CA SER A 174 -13.80 -12.30 20.06
C SER A 174 -13.41 -12.52 21.52
N LEU A 175 -12.13 -12.77 21.79
CA LEU A 175 -11.60 -12.94 23.16
C LEU A 175 -11.63 -11.64 23.99
N THR A 176 -11.78 -10.49 23.34
CA THR A 176 -11.84 -9.15 23.97
C THR A 176 -13.21 -8.48 23.82
N GLY A 177 -14.21 -9.20 23.28
CA GLY A 177 -15.54 -8.65 23.02
C GLY A 177 -15.58 -7.61 21.89
N LEU A 178 -14.58 -7.58 21.01
CA LEU A 178 -14.63 -6.77 19.79
C LEU A 178 -15.45 -7.45 18.68
N ALA A 179 -15.57 -8.77 18.72
CA ALA A 179 -16.34 -9.57 17.78
C ALA A 179 -17.01 -10.77 18.49
N GLY A 180 -17.87 -11.49 17.76
CA GLY A 180 -18.44 -12.76 18.22
C GLY A 180 -19.87 -12.66 18.70
N ARG A 181 -20.35 -13.75 19.30
CA ARG A 181 -21.71 -13.86 19.83
C ARG A 181 -21.80 -13.26 21.23
N GLN A 182 -22.79 -12.41 21.45
CA GLN A 182 -23.15 -11.84 22.74
C GLN A 182 -24.63 -12.13 23.02
N GLY A 183 -24.90 -13.11 23.88
CA GLY A 183 -26.24 -13.63 24.13
C GLY A 183 -26.85 -14.25 22.88
N GLU A 184 -28.01 -13.76 22.43
CA GLU A 184 -28.67 -14.20 21.19
C GLU A 184 -28.24 -13.41 19.95
N SER A 185 -27.38 -12.40 20.12
CA SER A 185 -26.97 -11.50 19.03
C SER A 185 -25.47 -11.61 18.71
N PHE A 186 -25.06 -11.05 17.58
CA PHE A 186 -23.64 -10.87 17.25
C PHE A 186 -23.23 -9.41 17.43
N ILE A 187 -21.98 -9.20 17.79
CA ILE A 187 -21.31 -7.90 17.76
C ILE A 187 -20.10 -7.95 16.83
N CYS A 188 -19.77 -6.81 16.22
CA CYS A 188 -18.58 -6.68 15.39
C CYS A 188 -18.15 -5.21 15.34
N ARG A 189 -17.20 -4.86 16.21
CA ARG A 189 -16.65 -3.50 16.37
C ARG A 189 -15.31 -3.31 15.65
N ILE A 190 -14.79 -4.36 15.01
CA ILE A 190 -13.54 -4.33 14.26
C ILE A 190 -13.76 -4.84 12.84
N GLY A 191 -13.15 -4.17 11.86
CA GLY A 191 -13.19 -4.58 10.46
C GLY A 191 -11.82 -5.02 9.98
N VAL A 192 -11.75 -6.16 9.31
CA VAL A 192 -10.48 -6.73 8.81
C VAL A 192 -10.29 -6.43 7.33
N SER A 193 -9.04 -6.22 6.92
CA SER A 193 -8.64 -5.97 5.54
C SER A 193 -7.48 -6.89 5.15
N PRO A 194 -7.74 -8.04 4.51
CA PRO A 194 -6.68 -8.88 3.98
C PRO A 194 -5.90 -8.11 2.91
N LEU A 195 -4.57 -8.13 3.01
CA LEU A 195 -3.66 -7.50 2.07
C LEU A 195 -2.98 -8.55 1.20
N PHE A 196 -3.32 -8.54 -0.09
CA PHE A 196 -2.74 -9.43 -1.11
C PHE A 196 -1.51 -8.76 -1.74
N GLU A 197 -0.32 -9.30 -1.45
CA GLU A 197 0.98 -8.64 -1.76
C GLU A 197 1.80 -9.36 -2.84
N THR A 198 1.54 -10.64 -3.14
CA THR A 198 2.31 -11.40 -4.15
C THR A 198 1.47 -11.66 -5.41
N ILE A 199 2.14 -12.01 -6.51
CA ILE A 199 1.50 -12.44 -7.77
C ILE A 199 0.57 -13.64 -7.50
N ARG A 200 1.06 -14.59 -6.70
CA ARG A 200 0.30 -15.78 -6.31
C ARG A 200 -0.95 -15.41 -5.51
N ASP A 201 -0.83 -14.52 -4.54
CA ASP A 201 -1.95 -14.12 -3.68
C ASP A 201 -3.01 -13.34 -4.46
N LEU A 202 -2.59 -12.43 -5.34
CA LEU A 202 -3.50 -11.72 -6.24
C LEU A 202 -4.26 -12.67 -7.17
N SER A 203 -3.61 -13.75 -7.64
CA SER A 203 -4.27 -14.78 -8.45
C SER A 203 -5.31 -15.59 -7.67
N ARG A 204 -5.16 -15.67 -6.34
CA ARG A 204 -6.00 -16.45 -5.41
C ARG A 204 -7.02 -15.59 -4.65
N ILE A 205 -7.14 -14.31 -4.97
CA ILE A 205 -8.03 -13.40 -4.27
C ILE A 205 -9.49 -13.86 -4.30
N GLU A 206 -9.96 -14.39 -5.43
CA GLU A 206 -11.33 -14.85 -5.62
C GLU A 206 -11.67 -16.05 -4.73
N PRO A 207 -10.94 -17.18 -4.75
CA PRO A 207 -11.26 -18.30 -3.86
C PRO A 207 -11.15 -17.94 -2.36
N VAL A 208 -10.18 -17.10 -1.98
CA VAL A 208 -10.02 -16.66 -0.58
C VAL A 208 -11.22 -15.82 -0.10
N ILE A 209 -11.59 -14.79 -0.87
CA ILE A 209 -12.73 -13.94 -0.52
C ILE A 209 -14.05 -14.72 -0.63
N SER A 210 -14.20 -15.63 -1.59
CA SER A 210 -15.39 -16.48 -1.68
C SER A 210 -15.58 -17.33 -0.44
N ALA A 211 -14.52 -18.02 0.01
CA ALA A 211 -14.56 -18.84 1.23
C ALA A 211 -14.94 -18.01 2.47
N LEU A 212 -14.43 -16.78 2.59
CA LEU A 212 -14.83 -15.86 3.66
C LEU A 212 -16.30 -15.45 3.56
N LEU A 213 -16.75 -15.02 2.38
CA LEU A 213 -18.11 -14.54 2.20
C LEU A 213 -19.15 -15.67 2.24
N ASP A 214 -18.74 -16.93 2.08
CA ASP A 214 -19.59 -18.12 2.24
C ASP A 214 -19.66 -18.63 3.68
N ASP A 215 -18.74 -18.21 4.55
CA ASP A 215 -18.77 -18.62 5.96
C ASP A 215 -19.93 -17.97 6.72
N ALA A 216 -20.76 -18.81 7.36
CA ALA A 216 -21.98 -18.36 8.03
C ALA A 216 -21.71 -17.45 9.23
N VAL A 217 -20.61 -17.67 9.97
CA VAL A 217 -20.24 -16.85 11.12
C VAL A 217 -19.72 -15.50 10.65
N TYR A 218 -18.87 -15.49 9.63
CA TYR A 218 -18.34 -14.26 9.04
C TYR A 218 -19.44 -13.39 8.43
N GLN A 219 -20.43 -13.98 7.75
CA GLN A 219 -21.59 -13.22 7.26
C GLN A 219 -22.36 -12.52 8.39
N ARG A 220 -22.54 -13.18 9.55
CA ARG A 220 -23.22 -12.57 10.71
C ARG A 220 -22.40 -11.41 11.27
N LEU A 221 -21.09 -11.57 11.37
CA LEU A 221 -20.16 -10.50 11.78
C LEU A 221 -20.19 -9.31 10.81
N LEU A 222 -20.11 -9.57 9.49
CA LEU A 222 -20.17 -8.54 8.46
C LEU A 222 -21.47 -7.74 8.51
N ARG A 223 -22.63 -8.39 8.73
CA ARG A 223 -23.92 -7.69 8.87
C ARG A 223 -23.94 -6.73 10.05
N LYS A 224 -23.20 -7.04 11.12
CA LYS A 224 -23.03 -6.14 12.28
C LYS A 224 -22.03 -5.03 12.02
N HIS A 225 -21.20 -5.16 10.99
CA HIS A 225 -20.23 -4.18 10.55
C HIS A 225 -20.58 -3.59 9.16
N ASN A 226 -21.83 -3.15 8.99
CA ASN A 226 -22.34 -2.45 7.79
C ASN A 226 -22.25 -3.24 6.46
N SER A 227 -22.10 -4.56 6.51
CA SER A 227 -21.93 -5.44 5.33
C SER A 227 -20.84 -4.94 4.37
N LEU A 228 -19.75 -4.42 4.92
CA LEU A 228 -18.63 -3.85 4.19
C LEU A 228 -17.35 -4.66 4.43
N GLN A 229 -16.92 -5.36 3.40
CA GLN A 229 -15.60 -5.99 3.33
C GLN A 229 -14.62 -5.03 2.65
N GLU A 230 -13.51 -4.74 3.32
CA GLU A 230 -12.40 -4.00 2.71
C GLU A 230 -11.31 -4.99 2.28
N VAL A 231 -10.76 -4.82 1.08
CA VAL A 231 -9.67 -5.66 0.56
C VAL A 231 -8.51 -4.76 0.18
N MET A 232 -7.34 -5.01 0.75
CA MET A 232 -6.15 -4.21 0.49
C MET A 232 -5.29 -4.86 -0.61
N LEU A 233 -4.77 -4.02 -1.51
CA LEU A 233 -3.98 -4.45 -2.67
C LEU A 233 -2.55 -3.92 -2.55
N GLY A 234 -1.56 -4.82 -2.57
CA GLY A 234 -0.14 -4.51 -2.47
C GLY A 234 0.50 -4.31 -3.84
N TYR A 235 0.76 -3.06 -4.23
CA TYR A 235 1.36 -2.73 -5.52
C TYR A 235 2.87 -2.96 -5.54
N SER A 236 3.62 -2.29 -4.65
CA SER A 236 5.09 -2.40 -4.66
C SER A 236 5.60 -3.81 -4.33
N ASP A 237 4.94 -4.54 -3.43
CA ASP A 237 5.33 -5.90 -3.10
C ASP A 237 5.08 -6.87 -4.26
N SER A 238 3.95 -6.73 -4.99
CA SER A 238 3.66 -7.60 -6.14
C SER A 238 4.54 -7.26 -7.35
N ALA A 239 4.87 -5.98 -7.53
CA ALA A 239 5.86 -5.54 -8.53
C ALA A 239 7.26 -6.04 -8.18
N LYS A 240 7.64 -6.06 -6.89
CA LYS A 240 8.90 -6.69 -6.45
C LYS A 240 8.91 -8.20 -6.74
N ASP A 241 7.78 -8.88 -6.56
CA ASP A 241 7.64 -10.31 -6.81
C ASP A 241 7.74 -10.66 -8.32
N GLY A 242 6.83 -10.15 -9.15
CA GLY A 242 6.72 -10.56 -10.57
C GLY A 242 6.95 -9.46 -11.62
N GLY A 243 7.42 -8.28 -11.21
CA GLY A 243 7.63 -7.16 -12.13
C GLY A 243 6.37 -6.31 -12.36
N ILE A 244 6.58 -5.10 -12.88
CA ILE A 244 5.54 -4.06 -12.97
C ILE A 244 4.37 -4.45 -13.89
N VAL A 245 4.64 -5.15 -14.99
CA VAL A 245 3.61 -5.48 -15.99
C VAL A 245 2.62 -6.51 -15.43
N ALA A 246 3.13 -7.60 -14.87
CA ALA A 246 2.32 -8.65 -14.27
C ALA A 246 1.58 -8.14 -13.03
N SER A 247 2.27 -7.41 -12.16
CA SER A 247 1.65 -6.76 -11.00
C SER A 247 0.48 -5.86 -11.41
N ALA A 248 0.69 -4.91 -12.32
CA ALA A 248 -0.35 -3.98 -12.76
C ALA A 248 -1.56 -4.72 -13.36
N TRP A 249 -1.32 -5.73 -14.20
CA TRP A 249 -2.38 -6.51 -14.83
C TRP A 249 -3.17 -7.36 -13.83
N LEU A 250 -2.50 -8.10 -12.95
CA LEU A 250 -3.15 -8.92 -11.94
C LEU A 250 -3.94 -8.06 -10.95
N LEU A 251 -3.43 -6.90 -10.56
CA LEU A 251 -4.16 -5.95 -9.74
C LEU A 251 -5.41 -5.43 -10.43
N TYR A 252 -5.34 -5.15 -11.74
CA TYR A 252 -6.52 -4.74 -12.52
C TYR A 252 -7.59 -5.84 -12.52
N ARG A 253 -7.20 -7.09 -12.79
CA ARG A 253 -8.11 -8.25 -12.80
C ARG A 253 -8.65 -8.60 -11.42
N ALA A 254 -7.82 -8.51 -10.38
CA ALA A 254 -8.21 -8.75 -9.00
C ALA A 254 -9.32 -7.79 -8.56
N GLN A 255 -9.20 -6.49 -8.88
CA GLN A 255 -10.23 -5.50 -8.60
C GLN A 255 -11.56 -5.83 -9.29
N GLN A 256 -11.54 -6.21 -10.57
CA GLN A 256 -12.77 -6.60 -11.29
C GLN A 256 -13.44 -7.82 -10.63
N ARG A 257 -12.66 -8.86 -10.32
CA ARG A 257 -13.16 -10.11 -9.74
C ARG A 257 -13.77 -9.91 -8.35
N VAL A 258 -13.06 -9.23 -7.44
CA VAL A 258 -13.56 -9.07 -6.07
C VAL A 258 -14.80 -8.19 -6.02
N ILE A 259 -14.89 -7.14 -6.84
CA ILE A 259 -16.09 -6.31 -6.91
C ILE A 259 -17.28 -7.09 -7.47
N ALA A 260 -17.07 -7.89 -8.53
CA ALA A 260 -18.10 -8.76 -9.08
C ALA A 260 -18.61 -9.77 -8.03
N LEU A 261 -17.68 -10.42 -7.32
CA LEU A 261 -18.00 -11.36 -6.23
C LEU A 261 -18.81 -10.69 -5.10
N GLY A 262 -18.43 -9.48 -4.69
CA GLY A 262 -19.20 -8.71 -3.72
C GLY A 262 -20.65 -8.46 -4.17
N LYS A 263 -20.83 -8.09 -5.45
CA LYS A 263 -22.16 -7.89 -6.05
C LYS A 263 -22.98 -9.18 -6.06
N GLU A 264 -22.38 -10.31 -6.44
CA GLU A 264 -23.04 -11.62 -6.44
C GLU A 264 -23.50 -12.07 -5.05
N ARG A 265 -22.73 -11.73 -4.01
CA ARG A 265 -23.01 -12.09 -2.60
C ARG A 265 -23.80 -11.03 -1.83
N GLY A 266 -24.17 -9.91 -2.46
CA GLY A 266 -24.84 -8.80 -1.79
C GLY A 266 -24.00 -8.12 -0.70
N VAL A 267 -22.66 -8.21 -0.79
CA VAL A 267 -21.71 -7.61 0.15
C VAL A 267 -21.01 -6.44 -0.53
N ARG A 268 -20.97 -5.29 0.15
CA ARG A 268 -20.22 -4.14 -0.38
C ARG A 268 -18.74 -4.40 -0.20
N ILE A 269 -17.99 -4.28 -1.29
CA ILE A 269 -16.52 -4.36 -1.27
C ILE A 269 -15.96 -2.96 -1.44
N ARG A 270 -15.00 -2.59 -0.59
CA ARG A 270 -14.16 -1.40 -0.77
C ARG A 270 -12.72 -1.82 -1.00
N LEU A 271 -12.11 -1.25 -2.03
CA LEU A 271 -10.70 -1.47 -2.33
C LEU A 271 -9.84 -0.49 -1.52
N PHE A 272 -8.80 -1.02 -0.87
CA PHE A 272 -7.77 -0.24 -0.19
C PHE A 272 -6.46 -0.36 -0.98
N HIS A 273 -6.06 0.71 -1.66
CA HIS A 273 -4.86 0.72 -2.48
C HIS A 273 -3.61 1.00 -1.62
N GLY A 274 -2.71 0.03 -1.50
CA GLY A 274 -1.45 0.18 -0.79
C GLY A 274 -0.43 1.08 -1.51
N ARG A 275 0.77 1.20 -0.90
CA ARG A 275 1.90 1.94 -1.48
C ARG A 275 2.35 1.29 -2.80
N GLY A 276 2.79 2.10 -3.77
CA GLY A 276 3.26 1.57 -5.06
C GLY A 276 2.35 1.82 -6.24
N GLY A 277 1.06 2.04 -6.00
CA GLY A 277 0.12 2.28 -7.09
C GLY A 277 0.33 3.65 -7.73
N THR A 278 -0.06 3.77 -9.00
CA THR A 278 -0.16 5.04 -9.73
C THR A 278 -0.92 6.10 -8.92
N ILE A 279 -1.89 5.66 -8.10
CA ILE A 279 -2.72 6.48 -7.20
C ILE A 279 -1.93 6.94 -5.96
N GLY A 280 -1.16 6.06 -5.32
CA GLY A 280 -0.53 6.32 -4.02
C GLY A 280 0.86 6.95 -4.10
N ARG A 281 1.50 6.98 -5.29
CA ARG A 281 2.86 7.51 -5.44
C ARG A 281 2.94 8.88 -6.08
N GLY A 282 1.81 9.51 -6.43
CA GLY A 282 1.82 10.74 -7.23
C GLY A 282 2.58 10.60 -8.56
N GLY A 283 2.71 9.35 -9.06
CA GLY A 283 3.41 8.94 -10.29
C GLY A 283 2.91 9.65 -11.52
N GLY A 284 1.61 9.84 -11.55
CA GLY A 284 0.91 10.76 -12.42
C GLY A 284 -0.12 11.55 -11.61
N PRO A 285 -0.91 12.39 -12.28
CA PRO A 285 -1.98 13.14 -11.63
C PRO A 285 -2.97 12.21 -10.91
N THR A 286 -3.25 12.47 -9.62
CA THR A 286 -4.16 11.65 -8.78
C THR A 286 -5.51 11.39 -9.47
N HIS A 287 -6.06 12.40 -10.14
CA HIS A 287 -7.30 12.28 -10.91
C HIS A 287 -7.22 11.17 -11.98
N GLU A 288 -6.17 11.18 -12.80
CA GLU A 288 -5.99 10.22 -13.90
C GLU A 288 -5.74 8.81 -13.38
N ALA A 289 -4.95 8.69 -12.31
CA ALA A 289 -4.68 7.40 -11.68
C ALA A 289 -5.96 6.75 -11.13
N ILE A 290 -6.86 7.53 -10.54
CA ILE A 290 -8.17 7.04 -10.08
C ILE A 290 -9.06 6.67 -11.28
N ARG A 291 -9.06 7.46 -12.36
CA ARG A 291 -9.83 7.14 -13.58
C ARG A 291 -9.32 5.91 -14.34
N ALA A 292 -8.04 5.56 -14.17
CA ALA A 292 -7.44 4.40 -14.80
C ALA A 292 -7.76 3.07 -14.09
N GLN A 293 -8.45 3.10 -12.94
CA GLN A 293 -9.00 1.90 -12.32
C GLN A 293 -9.99 1.20 -13.25
N PRO A 294 -10.20 -0.12 -13.07
CA PRO A 294 -11.18 -0.83 -13.89
C PRO A 294 -12.57 -0.22 -13.78
N ALA A 295 -13.27 -0.18 -14.90
CA ALA A 295 -14.57 0.45 -14.94
C ALA A 295 -15.55 -0.28 -14.00
N GLY A 296 -16.25 0.47 -13.15
CA GLY A 296 -17.26 -0.06 -12.22
C GLY A 296 -16.71 -0.57 -10.88
N THR A 297 -15.42 -0.44 -10.57
CA THR A 297 -14.86 -0.97 -9.31
C THR A 297 -14.88 0.00 -8.14
N LEU A 298 -14.90 1.31 -8.39
CA LEU A 298 -14.73 2.31 -7.32
C LEU A 298 -15.99 2.53 -6.47
N LEU A 299 -17.18 2.37 -7.06
CA LEU A 299 -18.48 2.42 -6.36
C LEU A 299 -18.64 3.59 -5.35
N GLY A 300 -18.10 4.77 -5.67
CA GLY A 300 -18.22 5.98 -4.86
C GLY A 300 -17.30 6.04 -3.63
N GLN A 301 -16.40 5.07 -3.43
CA GLN A 301 -15.50 5.04 -2.29
C GLN A 301 -14.08 4.66 -2.72
N ILE A 302 -13.11 5.40 -2.21
CA ILE A 302 -11.70 5.04 -2.36
C ILE A 302 -11.00 5.12 -1.01
N LYS A 303 -10.09 4.20 -0.76
CA LYS A 303 -9.11 4.28 0.32
C LYS A 303 -7.74 3.98 -0.28
N PHE A 304 -6.75 4.80 -0.02
CA PHE A 304 -5.40 4.58 -0.51
C PHE A 304 -4.36 5.10 0.47
N THR A 305 -3.16 4.52 0.43
CA THR A 305 -2.03 4.95 1.26
C THR A 305 -1.31 6.10 0.57
N GLU A 306 -1.36 7.29 1.17
CA GLU A 306 -0.42 8.37 0.84
C GLU A 306 0.95 8.07 1.46
N GLN A 307 2.00 8.20 0.67
CA GLN A 307 3.35 7.92 1.13
C GLN A 307 3.94 9.12 1.89
N GLY A 308 4.79 8.87 2.88
CA GLY A 308 5.40 9.93 3.70
C GLY A 308 6.20 10.93 2.87
N GLU A 309 6.92 10.44 1.85
CA GLU A 309 7.72 11.23 0.92
C GLU A 309 6.89 12.19 0.04
N VAL A 310 5.57 12.02 -0.04
CA VAL A 310 4.68 12.88 -0.83
C VAL A 310 3.88 13.89 0.00
N LEU A 311 3.79 13.69 1.31
CA LEU A 311 2.92 14.50 2.17
C LEU A 311 3.28 15.98 2.14
N SER A 312 4.57 16.31 2.16
CA SER A 312 5.01 17.72 2.25
C SER A 312 4.61 18.54 1.03
N TYR A 313 4.77 18.00 -0.18
CA TYR A 313 4.41 18.75 -1.38
C TYR A 313 2.91 18.71 -1.71
N LYS A 314 2.18 17.70 -1.22
CA LYS A 314 0.72 17.61 -1.41
C LYS A 314 -0.05 18.43 -0.39
N TYR A 315 0.32 18.37 0.89
CA TYR A 315 -0.55 18.82 1.99
C TYR A 315 0.04 19.88 2.92
N SER A 316 1.31 20.30 2.78
CA SER A 316 1.90 21.32 3.68
C SER A 316 1.34 22.72 3.47
N ASN A 317 0.79 23.03 2.30
CA ASN A 317 0.18 24.33 2.00
C ASN A 317 -1.30 24.14 1.71
N ARG A 318 -2.11 25.16 2.05
CA ARG A 318 -3.57 25.11 1.84
C ARG A 318 -3.90 24.93 0.35
N GLU A 319 -3.21 25.64 -0.53
CA GLU A 319 -3.44 25.63 -1.97
C GLU A 319 -3.16 24.25 -2.56
N THR A 320 -2.05 23.62 -2.18
CA THR A 320 -1.70 22.27 -2.65
C THR A 320 -2.65 21.22 -2.07
N ALA A 321 -3.04 21.36 -0.80
CA ALA A 321 -3.98 20.44 -0.17
C ALA A 321 -5.37 20.51 -0.83
N VAL A 322 -5.87 21.71 -1.10
CA VAL A 322 -7.14 21.92 -1.81
C VAL A 322 -7.05 21.34 -3.22
N TYR A 323 -5.96 21.58 -3.94
CA TYR A 323 -5.75 21.01 -5.28
C TYR A 323 -5.78 19.49 -5.24
N GLU A 324 -5.01 18.87 -4.35
CA GLU A 324 -4.90 17.41 -4.26
C GLU A 324 -6.22 16.75 -3.86
N LEU A 325 -6.91 17.30 -2.86
CA LEU A 325 -8.24 16.83 -2.46
C LEU A 325 -9.26 17.00 -3.60
N SER A 326 -9.18 18.08 -4.36
CA SER A 326 -10.04 18.31 -5.54
C SER A 326 -9.76 17.29 -6.64
N MET A 327 -8.49 16.97 -6.91
CA MET A 327 -8.11 15.94 -7.88
C MET A 327 -8.59 14.55 -7.45
N GLY A 328 -8.44 14.22 -6.17
CA GLY A 328 -8.99 12.99 -5.60
C GLY A 328 -10.52 12.92 -5.75
N LEU A 329 -11.24 13.94 -5.30
CA LEU A 329 -12.71 14.00 -5.34
C LEU A 329 -13.24 13.89 -6.77
N THR A 330 -12.71 14.71 -7.69
CA THR A 330 -13.16 14.72 -9.10
C THR A 330 -12.82 13.41 -9.79
N GLY A 331 -11.68 12.78 -9.45
CA GLY A 331 -11.32 11.44 -9.93
C GLY A 331 -12.32 10.40 -9.48
N VAL A 332 -12.67 10.39 -8.18
CA VAL A 332 -13.64 9.45 -7.60
C VAL A 332 -15.03 9.61 -8.23
N VAL A 333 -15.52 10.85 -8.32
CA VAL A 333 -16.83 11.13 -8.93
C VAL A 333 -16.85 10.66 -10.40
N SER A 334 -15.79 10.95 -11.16
CA SER A 334 -15.70 10.57 -12.57
C SER A 334 -15.60 9.05 -12.78
N ALA A 335 -14.85 8.35 -11.92
CA ALA A 335 -14.69 6.90 -12.00
C ALA A 335 -15.91 6.13 -11.44
N SER A 336 -16.78 6.79 -10.67
CA SER A 336 -17.96 6.18 -10.04
C SER A 336 -19.25 6.32 -10.86
N THR A 337 -19.16 6.69 -12.15
CA THR A 337 -20.36 6.83 -13.00
C THR A 337 -21.16 5.52 -13.14
N GLY A 338 -20.56 4.37 -12.88
CA GLY A 338 -21.24 3.08 -12.82
C GLY A 338 -22.35 2.97 -11.77
N LEU A 339 -22.42 3.91 -10.81
CA LEU A 339 -23.52 3.98 -9.84
C LEU A 339 -24.83 4.52 -10.43
N ILE A 340 -24.77 5.26 -11.54
CA ILE A 340 -25.92 5.96 -12.11
C ILE A 340 -26.21 5.58 -13.57
N ARG A 341 -25.28 4.85 -14.22
CA ARG A 341 -25.44 4.36 -15.59
C ARG A 341 -24.73 3.03 -15.76
N GLU A 342 -25.12 2.30 -16.79
CA GLU A 342 -24.44 1.07 -17.16
C GLU A 342 -22.98 1.35 -17.58
N VAL A 343 -22.07 0.49 -17.12
CA VAL A 343 -20.65 0.58 -17.42
C VAL A 343 -20.36 -0.28 -18.64
N LYS A 344 -19.80 0.33 -19.69
CA LYS A 344 -19.33 -0.42 -20.85
C LYS A 344 -18.21 -1.37 -20.41
N PRO A 345 -18.28 -2.67 -20.71
CA PRO A 345 -17.20 -3.60 -20.39
C PRO A 345 -15.94 -3.24 -21.18
N ASP A 346 -14.80 -3.64 -20.63
CA ASP A 346 -13.52 -3.52 -21.33
C ASP A 346 -13.52 -4.35 -22.62
N ASN A 347 -12.63 -3.98 -23.53
CA ASN A 347 -12.40 -4.75 -24.75
C ASN A 347 -11.64 -6.05 -24.41
N GLU A 348 -12.28 -7.20 -24.62
CA GLU A 348 -11.68 -8.52 -24.34
C GLU A 348 -10.38 -8.77 -25.14
N THR A 349 -10.27 -8.24 -26.35
CA THR A 349 -9.01 -8.33 -27.12
C THR A 349 -7.87 -7.58 -26.43
N PHE A 350 -8.16 -6.47 -25.76
CA PHE A 350 -7.14 -5.75 -24.97
C PHE A 350 -6.73 -6.56 -23.73
N HIS A 351 -7.67 -7.26 -23.10
CA HIS A 351 -7.39 -8.16 -21.98
C HIS A 351 -6.48 -9.32 -22.40
N GLN A 352 -6.77 -9.94 -23.54
CA GLN A 352 -5.93 -11.01 -24.12
C GLN A 352 -4.51 -10.52 -24.40
N HIS A 353 -4.35 -9.33 -24.99
CA HIS A 353 -3.02 -8.74 -25.21
C HIS A 353 -2.30 -8.46 -23.88
N MET A 354 -3.00 -7.91 -22.88
CA MET A 354 -2.38 -7.65 -21.56
C MET A 354 -1.98 -8.92 -20.82
N GLN A 355 -2.74 -10.01 -20.97
CA GLN A 355 -2.37 -11.30 -20.41
C GLN A 355 -1.02 -11.76 -20.97
N VAL A 356 -0.83 -11.70 -22.30
CA VAL A 356 0.44 -12.07 -22.95
C VAL A 356 1.58 -11.12 -22.52
N LEU A 357 1.31 -9.82 -22.38
CA LEU A 357 2.29 -8.85 -21.91
C LEU A 357 2.71 -9.13 -20.46
N ALA A 358 1.77 -9.48 -19.59
CA ALA A 358 2.02 -9.82 -18.19
C ALA A 358 2.91 -11.06 -18.06
N GLU A 359 2.57 -12.14 -18.78
CA GLU A 359 3.35 -13.39 -18.76
C GLU A 359 4.79 -13.19 -19.25
N LYS A 360 4.97 -12.48 -20.36
CA LYS A 360 6.31 -12.19 -20.91
C LYS A 360 7.09 -11.23 -20.02
N GLY A 361 6.43 -10.22 -19.47
CA GLY A 361 7.04 -9.26 -18.55
C GLY A 361 7.52 -9.92 -17.26
N GLU A 362 6.71 -10.81 -16.69
CA GLU A 362 7.08 -11.59 -15.51
C GLU A 362 8.25 -12.52 -15.80
N ALA A 363 8.20 -13.27 -16.91
CA ALA A 363 9.28 -14.17 -17.30
C ALA A 363 10.62 -13.43 -17.43
N CYS A 364 10.64 -12.29 -18.12
CA CYS A 364 11.84 -11.46 -18.27
C CYS A 364 12.32 -10.90 -16.92
N TYR A 365 11.40 -10.45 -16.06
CA TYR A 365 11.75 -9.96 -14.73
C TYR A 365 12.33 -11.05 -13.82
N ARG A 366 11.78 -12.27 -13.86
CA ARG A 366 12.30 -13.42 -13.10
C ARG A 366 13.61 -13.94 -13.68
N GLU A 367 13.80 -13.89 -15.00
CA GLU A 367 15.10 -14.19 -15.64
C GLU A 367 16.22 -13.34 -15.02
N LEU A 368 16.01 -12.03 -14.90
CA LEU A 368 16.96 -11.15 -14.23
C LEU A 368 17.06 -11.42 -12.73
N THR A 369 15.93 -11.42 -12.02
CA THR A 369 15.94 -11.32 -10.56
C THR A 369 16.13 -12.66 -9.83
N GLU A 370 15.87 -13.78 -10.49
CA GLU A 370 15.87 -15.12 -9.89
C GLU A 370 16.81 -16.10 -10.62
N GLN A 371 16.97 -15.95 -11.94
CA GLN A 371 17.72 -16.91 -12.76
C GLN A 371 19.12 -16.43 -13.12
N THR A 372 19.40 -15.12 -13.03
CA THR A 372 20.72 -14.56 -13.36
C THR A 372 21.68 -14.67 -12.16
N PRO A 373 22.77 -15.44 -12.26
CA PRO A 373 23.74 -15.56 -11.17
C PRO A 373 24.37 -14.21 -10.81
N GLY A 374 24.56 -13.96 -9.51
CA GLY A 374 25.17 -12.73 -9.02
C GLY A 374 24.26 -11.50 -9.02
N PHE A 375 22.98 -11.63 -9.44
CA PHE A 375 22.05 -10.50 -9.45
C PHE A 375 21.85 -9.87 -8.06
N LEU A 376 21.66 -10.67 -7.01
CA LEU A 376 21.50 -10.14 -5.66
C LEU A 376 22.79 -9.47 -5.16
N ASP A 377 23.96 -10.05 -5.43
CA ASP A 377 25.23 -9.41 -5.08
C ASP A 377 25.41 -8.06 -5.79
N TYR A 378 25.12 -8.03 -7.09
CA TYR A 378 25.06 -6.78 -7.84
C TYR A 378 24.08 -5.78 -7.21
N PHE A 379 22.89 -6.18 -6.81
CA PHE A 379 21.93 -5.27 -6.17
C PHE A 379 22.49 -4.67 -4.87
N TYR A 380 23.08 -5.47 -3.99
CA TYR A 380 23.63 -4.99 -2.72
C TYR A 380 24.89 -4.13 -2.90
N GLU A 381 25.70 -4.41 -3.92
CA GLU A 381 26.96 -3.70 -4.16
C GLU A 381 26.77 -2.47 -5.05
N ALA A 382 25.96 -2.54 -6.11
CA ALA A 382 25.71 -1.42 -7.01
C ALA A 382 24.70 -0.39 -6.47
N THR A 383 24.04 -0.67 -5.33
CA THR A 383 23.08 0.26 -4.72
C THR A 383 23.38 0.50 -3.24
N PRO A 384 22.92 1.62 -2.65
CA PRO A 384 23.09 1.88 -1.22
C PRO A 384 22.02 1.19 -0.33
N VAL A 385 21.49 0.02 -0.74
CA VAL A 385 20.41 -0.67 0.00
C VAL A 385 20.82 -1.05 1.44
N SER A 386 22.09 -1.42 1.63
CA SER A 386 22.64 -1.72 2.95
C SER A 386 22.64 -0.47 3.83
N GLU A 387 23.09 0.66 3.28
CA GLU A 387 23.20 1.93 3.98
C GLU A 387 21.85 2.61 4.23
N ILE A 388 20.84 2.35 3.38
CA ILE A 388 19.44 2.72 3.67
C ILE A 388 18.97 2.09 4.99
N GLY A 389 19.44 0.87 5.31
CA GLY A 389 19.15 0.22 6.59
C GLY A 389 19.77 0.90 7.81
N LEU A 390 20.75 1.81 7.62
CA LEU A 390 21.41 2.57 8.67
C LEU A 390 20.73 3.92 8.94
N LEU A 391 19.76 4.33 8.10
CA LEU A 391 19.02 5.56 8.33
C LEU A 391 18.08 5.40 9.54
N ASN A 392 18.20 6.32 10.52
CA ASN A 392 17.23 6.51 11.60
C ASN A 392 15.89 7.12 11.12
N ILE A 393 15.51 6.90 9.86
CA ILE A 393 14.35 7.53 9.20
C ILE A 393 13.20 6.53 9.02
N GLY A 394 13.50 5.22 9.06
CA GLY A 394 12.48 4.18 9.13
C GLY A 394 12.37 3.64 10.55
N SER A 395 11.16 3.67 11.14
CA SER A 395 10.86 2.87 12.34
C SER A 395 10.95 1.36 12.08
N ARG A 396 11.14 0.94 10.82
CA ARG A 396 11.16 -0.46 10.38
C ARG A 396 12.51 -0.81 9.74
N PRO A 397 13.08 -1.98 10.04
CA PRO A 397 14.30 -2.46 9.40
C PRO A 397 14.08 -2.66 7.89
N SER A 398 15.13 -2.50 7.08
CA SER A 398 15.09 -2.66 5.62
C SER A 398 14.79 -4.10 5.16
N HIS A 399 14.97 -5.06 6.07
CA HIS A 399 14.77 -6.50 5.85
C HIS A 399 13.69 -7.05 6.80
N ARG A 400 13.08 -8.18 6.43
CA ARG A 400 12.18 -8.94 7.32
C ARG A 400 12.98 -9.72 8.35
N ALA A 401 14.03 -10.42 7.91
CA ALA A 401 14.94 -11.16 8.77
C ALA A 401 16.35 -10.53 8.71
N LYS A 402 16.95 -10.29 9.89
CA LYS A 402 18.28 -9.68 9.99
C LYS A 402 19.34 -10.62 9.40
N GLY A 403 20.13 -10.14 8.46
CA GLY A 403 21.20 -10.91 7.81
C GLY A 403 20.76 -11.74 6.60
N ASP A 404 19.46 -11.91 6.36
CA ASP A 404 18.96 -12.58 5.15
C ASP A 404 18.93 -11.60 3.96
N ARG A 405 19.77 -11.90 2.96
CA ARG A 405 19.92 -11.12 1.71
C ARG A 405 18.99 -11.58 0.58
N SER A 406 18.06 -12.49 0.86
CA SER A 406 17.09 -12.97 -0.13
C SER A 406 16.15 -11.86 -0.59
N LYS A 407 15.68 -11.96 -1.85
CA LYS A 407 14.64 -11.08 -2.42
C LYS A 407 13.36 -11.05 -1.55
N SER A 408 13.03 -12.17 -0.90
CA SER A 408 11.90 -12.28 0.02
C SER A 408 12.09 -11.47 1.31
N SER A 409 13.32 -11.40 1.83
CA SER A 409 13.65 -10.63 3.03
C SER A 409 13.70 -9.13 2.77
N VAL A 410 14.19 -8.69 1.61
CA VAL A 410 14.22 -7.26 1.26
C VAL A 410 12.80 -6.69 1.17
N ARG A 411 12.51 -5.65 1.96
CA ARG A 411 11.21 -4.97 1.91
C ARG A 411 11.05 -4.15 0.63
N ALA A 412 9.84 -4.00 0.13
CA ALA A 412 9.57 -3.27 -1.12
C ALA A 412 10.07 -1.81 -1.13
N ILE A 413 10.06 -1.12 0.02
CA ILE A 413 10.61 0.24 0.12
C ILE A 413 12.13 0.22 -0.14
N ALA A 414 12.87 -0.65 0.56
CA ALA A 414 14.31 -0.78 0.39
C ALA A 414 14.69 -1.22 -1.03
N TRP A 415 13.90 -2.15 -1.60
CA TRP A 415 14.02 -2.58 -2.99
C TRP A 415 13.93 -1.40 -3.97
N VAL A 416 12.83 -0.64 -3.92
CA VAL A 416 12.63 0.49 -4.84
C VAL A 416 13.63 1.61 -4.60
N PHE A 417 13.91 1.95 -3.33
CA PHE A 417 14.82 3.03 -3.00
C PHE A 417 16.26 2.72 -3.43
N GLY A 418 16.74 1.49 -3.26
CA GLY A 418 18.08 1.09 -3.73
C GLY A 418 18.26 1.37 -5.22
N TRP A 419 17.33 0.90 -6.05
CA TRP A 419 17.37 1.13 -7.51
C TRP A 419 17.19 2.59 -7.91
N ALA A 420 16.40 3.36 -7.14
CA ALA A 420 16.21 4.79 -7.39
C ALA A 420 17.46 5.61 -7.10
N GLN A 421 18.17 5.31 -6.02
CA GLN A 421 19.43 5.97 -5.65
C GLN A 421 20.50 5.76 -6.72
N ALA A 422 20.63 4.53 -7.22
CA ALA A 422 21.57 4.18 -8.29
C ALA A 422 21.12 4.62 -9.71
N ARG A 423 20.07 5.44 -9.81
CA ARG A 423 19.49 5.96 -11.08
C ARG A 423 19.10 4.90 -12.11
N GLN A 424 18.86 3.66 -11.67
CA GLN A 424 18.37 2.58 -12.53
C GLN A 424 16.84 2.57 -12.58
N THR A 425 16.16 2.84 -11.45
CA THR A 425 14.69 2.82 -11.30
C THR A 425 14.01 1.55 -11.84
N LEU A 426 14.78 0.45 -11.90
CA LEU A 426 14.44 -0.83 -12.49
C LEU A 426 13.04 -1.37 -12.16
N PRO A 427 12.56 -1.33 -10.89
CA PRO A 427 11.26 -1.92 -10.54
C PRO A 427 10.06 -1.32 -11.26
N ALA A 428 10.20 -0.14 -11.86
CA ALA A 428 9.11 0.60 -12.50
C ALA A 428 8.91 0.31 -13.99
N TRP A 429 9.87 -0.35 -14.63
CA TRP A 429 9.88 -0.47 -16.09
C TRP A 429 10.45 -1.79 -16.64
N TYR A 430 11.26 -2.51 -15.85
CA TYR A 430 11.94 -3.70 -16.36
C TYR A 430 10.96 -4.82 -16.74
N GLY A 431 11.22 -5.46 -17.89
CA GLY A 431 10.39 -6.50 -18.50
C GLY A 431 9.34 -5.96 -19.48
N LEU A 432 9.00 -4.67 -19.44
CA LEU A 432 8.00 -4.10 -20.33
C LEU A 432 8.47 -4.05 -21.78
N GLY A 433 9.70 -3.63 -22.05
CA GLY A 433 10.25 -3.57 -23.40
C GLY A 433 10.23 -4.94 -24.07
N SER A 434 10.68 -5.97 -23.35
CA SER A 434 10.65 -7.37 -23.80
C SER A 434 9.22 -7.87 -24.03
N ALA A 435 8.29 -7.53 -23.13
CA ALA A 435 6.88 -7.88 -23.32
C ALA A 435 6.29 -7.24 -24.59
N LEU A 436 6.50 -5.93 -24.78
CA LEU A 436 6.02 -5.20 -25.96
C LEU A 436 6.67 -5.69 -27.26
N GLU A 437 7.94 -6.09 -27.21
CA GLU A 437 8.66 -6.66 -28.36
C GLU A 437 8.26 -8.12 -28.65
N GLY A 438 7.74 -8.84 -27.66
CA GLY A 438 7.46 -10.27 -27.77
C GLY A 438 5.99 -10.64 -27.92
N CYS A 439 5.04 -9.71 -27.84
CA CYS A 439 3.61 -10.06 -27.70
C CYS A 439 2.88 -10.54 -28.96
N CYS A 440 3.45 -10.38 -30.16
CA CYS A 440 2.88 -10.88 -31.41
C CYS A 440 3.95 -10.98 -32.51
N ASP A 441 3.98 -12.03 -33.33
CA ASP A 441 5.02 -12.21 -34.34
C ASP A 441 5.00 -11.13 -35.44
N ASP A 442 3.82 -10.67 -35.85
CA ASP A 442 3.66 -9.60 -36.85
C ASP A 442 3.81 -8.21 -36.19
N GLN A 443 4.96 -7.58 -36.44
CA GLN A 443 5.29 -6.26 -35.89
C GLN A 443 4.27 -5.15 -36.27
N LYS A 444 3.68 -5.18 -37.47
CA LYS A 444 2.72 -4.14 -37.91
C LYS A 444 1.39 -4.30 -37.18
N LYS A 445 0.87 -5.53 -37.08
CA LYS A 445 -0.35 -5.82 -36.32
C LYS A 445 -0.15 -5.50 -34.85
N ARG A 446 0.99 -5.90 -34.27
CA ARG A 446 1.37 -5.59 -32.89
C ARG A 446 1.33 -4.10 -32.59
N LEU A 447 2.03 -3.30 -33.40
CA LEU A 447 2.10 -1.86 -33.18
C LEU A 447 0.73 -1.19 -33.32
N LYS A 448 -0.10 -1.64 -34.27
CA LYS A 448 -1.47 -1.14 -34.43
C LYS A 448 -2.29 -1.40 -33.15
N SER A 449 -2.33 -2.64 -32.67
CA SER A 449 -3.09 -3.00 -31.46
C SER A 449 -2.61 -2.25 -30.21
N LEU A 450 -1.29 -2.13 -30.01
CA LEU A 450 -0.73 -1.41 -28.86
C LEU A 450 -1.05 0.10 -28.90
N ARG A 451 -1.09 0.71 -30.10
CA ARG A 451 -1.54 2.10 -30.29
C ARG A 451 -3.02 2.28 -29.96
N GLU A 452 -3.85 1.34 -30.39
CA GLU A 452 -5.28 1.35 -30.05
C GLU A 452 -5.50 1.22 -28.54
N MET A 453 -4.78 0.32 -27.87
CA MET A 453 -4.80 0.20 -26.41
C MET A 453 -4.36 1.50 -25.73
N TYR A 454 -3.29 2.16 -26.21
CA TYR A 454 -2.79 3.41 -25.62
C TYR A 454 -3.78 4.57 -25.76
N ARG A 455 -4.46 4.65 -26.91
CA ARG A 455 -5.45 5.70 -27.19
C ARG A 455 -6.75 5.48 -26.42
N ASP A 456 -7.27 4.25 -26.43
CA ASP A 456 -8.66 3.95 -26.07
C ASP A 456 -8.81 3.33 -24.68
N TRP A 457 -7.71 2.87 -24.04
CA TRP A 457 -7.77 2.22 -22.73
C TRP A 457 -6.97 2.98 -21.65
N PRO A 458 -7.68 3.67 -20.72
CA PRO A 458 -7.03 4.46 -19.66
C PRO A 458 -6.00 3.69 -18.82
N PHE A 459 -6.26 2.41 -18.55
CA PHE A 459 -5.33 1.55 -17.80
C PHE A 459 -3.98 1.41 -18.51
N PHE A 460 -3.99 1.03 -19.80
CA PHE A 460 -2.76 0.83 -20.56
C PHE A 460 -2.02 2.16 -20.79
N ARG A 461 -2.77 3.25 -21.02
CA ARG A 461 -2.20 4.60 -21.09
C ARG A 461 -1.49 4.98 -19.80
N ALA A 462 -2.14 4.76 -18.65
CA ALA A 462 -1.56 5.05 -17.35
C ALA A 462 -0.31 4.19 -17.08
N LEU A 463 -0.33 2.90 -17.41
CA LEU A 463 0.85 2.04 -17.28
C LEU A 463 2.05 2.62 -18.03
N LEU A 464 1.91 2.90 -19.32
CA LEU A 464 3.00 3.45 -20.13
C LEU A 464 3.41 4.86 -19.69
N SER A 465 2.47 5.71 -19.27
CA SER A 465 2.77 7.07 -18.80
C SER A 465 3.60 7.05 -17.51
N ASN A 466 3.30 6.15 -16.58
CA ASN A 466 4.10 5.98 -15.36
C ASN A 466 5.48 5.39 -15.65
N THR A 467 5.56 4.42 -16.57
CA THR A 467 6.86 3.90 -17.04
C THR A 467 7.70 5.00 -17.70
N GLN A 468 7.10 5.86 -18.53
CA GLN A 468 7.79 7.01 -19.14
C GLN A 468 8.45 7.90 -18.09
N MET A 469 7.73 8.25 -17.02
CA MET A 469 8.29 9.06 -15.94
C MET A 469 9.47 8.35 -15.26
N ALA A 470 9.36 7.05 -14.99
CA ALA A 470 10.42 6.29 -14.35
C ALA A 470 11.68 6.18 -15.22
N LEU A 471 11.51 5.95 -16.54
CA LEU A 471 12.59 5.92 -17.53
C LEU A 471 13.26 7.29 -17.70
N PHE A 472 12.48 8.37 -17.66
CA PHE A 472 13.00 9.74 -17.72
C PHE A 472 13.89 10.08 -16.52
N LYS A 473 13.56 9.55 -15.34
CA LYS A 473 14.36 9.71 -14.11
C LYS A 473 15.60 8.82 -14.08
N SER A 474 15.62 7.74 -14.85
CA SER A 474 16.79 6.88 -14.98
C SER A 474 17.92 7.60 -15.69
N ARG A 475 19.15 7.34 -15.28
CA ARG A 475 20.38 7.87 -15.90
C ARG A 475 21.36 6.72 -16.07
N MET A 476 21.34 6.09 -17.26
CA MET A 476 22.16 4.90 -17.52
C MET A 476 23.66 5.19 -17.53
N ASP A 477 24.05 6.43 -17.80
CA ASP A 477 25.39 6.97 -17.62
C ASP A 477 25.83 6.91 -16.15
N ILE A 478 25.04 7.50 -15.24
CA ILE A 478 25.32 7.47 -13.80
C ILE A 478 25.19 6.04 -13.25
N ALA A 479 24.17 5.29 -13.69
CA ALA A 479 23.95 3.91 -13.26
C ALA A 479 25.14 3.00 -13.60
N ARG A 480 25.86 3.27 -14.70
CA ARG A 480 27.09 2.55 -15.06
C ARG A 480 28.20 2.78 -14.05
N GLU A 481 28.32 3.99 -13.50
CA GLU A 481 29.29 4.30 -12.44
C GLU A 481 28.93 3.58 -11.13
N TYR A 482 27.64 3.54 -10.76
CA TYR A 482 27.16 2.73 -9.63
C TYR A 482 27.40 1.23 -9.84
N ALA A 483 27.21 0.71 -11.04
CA ALA A 483 27.56 -0.67 -11.37
C ALA A 483 29.06 -0.94 -11.14
N GLY A 484 29.92 0.08 -11.29
CA GLY A 484 31.35 0.00 -11.00
C GLY A 484 31.69 -0.30 -9.52
N LEU A 485 30.76 -0.11 -8.59
CA LEU A 485 30.90 -0.51 -7.18
C LEU A 485 30.86 -2.04 -6.98
N CYS A 486 30.29 -2.78 -7.94
CA CYS A 486 30.20 -4.23 -7.88
C CYS A 486 31.57 -4.86 -8.12
N SER A 487 31.98 -5.71 -7.19
CA SER A 487 33.31 -6.33 -7.12
C SER A 487 33.52 -7.40 -8.19
N ASP A 488 32.49 -8.21 -8.48
CA ASP A 488 32.51 -9.19 -9.56
C ASP A 488 32.22 -8.51 -10.90
N SER A 489 33.26 -8.30 -11.70
CA SER A 489 33.14 -7.67 -13.03
C SER A 489 32.24 -8.46 -13.98
N LYS A 490 32.18 -9.80 -13.87
CA LYS A 490 31.35 -10.63 -14.75
C LYS A 490 29.88 -10.51 -14.38
N ALA A 491 29.57 -10.58 -13.08
CA ALA A 491 28.20 -10.35 -12.60
C ALA A 491 27.74 -8.93 -12.93
N ARG A 492 28.58 -7.92 -12.67
CA ARG A 492 28.36 -6.52 -13.05
C ARG A 492 28.00 -6.37 -14.52
N ASP A 493 28.87 -6.83 -15.41
CA ASP A 493 28.69 -6.62 -16.85
C ASP A 493 27.46 -7.37 -17.36
N THR A 494 27.21 -8.59 -16.87
CA THR A 494 26.03 -9.37 -17.24
C THR A 494 24.75 -8.64 -16.83
N VAL A 495 24.61 -8.31 -15.55
CA VAL A 495 23.40 -7.71 -14.99
C VAL A 495 23.18 -6.30 -15.56
N PHE A 496 24.20 -5.45 -15.57
CA PHE A 496 24.06 -4.08 -16.09
C PHE A 496 23.71 -4.07 -17.58
N ASN A 497 24.30 -4.94 -18.41
CA ASN A 497 23.98 -4.99 -19.84
C ASN A 497 22.55 -5.48 -20.10
N MET A 498 22.01 -6.40 -19.28
CA MET A 498 20.60 -6.79 -19.35
C MET A 498 19.68 -5.59 -19.04
N ILE A 499 20.00 -4.84 -17.98
CA ILE A 499 19.27 -3.63 -17.57
C ILE A 499 19.32 -2.55 -18.64
N GLU A 500 20.50 -2.21 -19.15
CA GLU A 500 20.67 -1.19 -20.19
C GLU A 500 19.98 -1.57 -21.51
N SER A 501 20.05 -2.85 -21.90
CA SER A 501 19.38 -3.33 -23.10
C SER A 501 17.86 -3.24 -22.98
N GLU A 502 17.31 -3.62 -21.83
CA GLU A 502 15.88 -3.53 -21.57
C GLU A 502 15.41 -2.07 -21.45
N TYR A 503 16.22 -1.17 -20.87
CA TYR A 503 15.93 0.27 -20.84
C TYR A 503 15.72 0.82 -22.25
N ARG A 504 16.70 0.61 -23.14
CA ARG A 504 16.67 1.07 -24.53
C ARG A 504 15.51 0.45 -25.31
N ARG A 505 15.23 -0.85 -25.08
CA ARG A 505 14.10 -1.55 -25.70
C ARG A 505 12.77 -0.93 -25.26
N THR A 506 12.61 -0.68 -23.97
CA THR A 506 11.38 -0.10 -23.40
C THR A 506 11.13 1.30 -23.93
N GLU A 507 12.15 2.17 -23.93
CA GLU A 507 12.08 3.53 -24.47
C GLU A 507 11.67 3.52 -25.96
N LYS A 508 12.34 2.70 -26.78
CA LYS A 508 12.04 2.54 -28.22
C LYS A 508 10.57 2.17 -28.46
N TRP A 509 10.05 1.21 -27.70
CA TRP A 509 8.67 0.75 -27.90
C TRP A 509 7.64 1.77 -27.42
N ILE A 510 7.88 2.41 -26.28
CA ILE A 510 7.03 3.50 -25.78
C ILE A 510 6.93 4.62 -26.80
N ARG A 511 8.05 5.12 -27.34
CA ARG A 511 8.06 6.19 -28.36
C ARG A 511 7.24 5.82 -29.59
N LYS A 512 7.34 4.57 -30.06
CA LYS A 512 6.56 4.07 -31.21
C LYS A 512 5.05 3.99 -30.92
N ILE A 513 4.68 3.58 -29.71
CA ILE A 513 3.28 3.39 -29.28
C ILE A 513 2.63 4.74 -29.01
N ALA A 514 3.25 5.58 -28.20
CA ALA A 514 2.75 6.90 -27.84
C ALA A 514 2.90 7.94 -28.97
N GLN A 515 3.68 7.63 -30.00
CA GLN A 515 3.95 8.51 -31.15
C GLN A 515 4.60 9.83 -30.73
N ILE A 516 5.63 9.72 -29.88
CA ILE A 516 6.38 10.83 -29.31
C ILE A 516 7.86 10.74 -29.70
N ASP A 517 8.52 11.90 -29.77
CA ASP A 517 9.93 12.00 -30.13
C ASP A 517 10.83 11.84 -28.91
N GLU A 518 10.42 12.34 -27.75
CA GLU A 518 11.13 12.16 -26.48
C GLU A 518 10.15 11.72 -25.39
N LEU A 519 10.68 11.10 -24.34
CA LEU A 519 9.89 10.73 -23.17
C LEU A 519 9.23 11.99 -22.55
N LEU A 520 7.97 11.85 -22.14
CA LEU A 520 7.16 12.91 -21.52
C LEU A 520 6.75 14.08 -22.43
N ASP A 521 6.79 13.94 -23.75
CA ASP A 521 6.33 15.00 -24.67
C ASP A 521 4.84 15.36 -24.49
N GLU A 522 4.01 14.41 -24.05
CA GLU A 522 2.60 14.65 -23.72
C GLU A 522 2.41 15.41 -22.38
N ASN A 523 3.48 15.59 -21.59
CA ASN A 523 3.44 16.34 -20.32
C ASN A 523 4.66 17.26 -20.15
N PRO A 524 4.72 18.38 -20.88
CA PRO A 524 5.87 19.28 -20.90
C PRO A 524 6.14 19.96 -19.55
N LEU A 525 5.10 20.17 -18.72
CA LEU A 525 5.26 20.73 -17.38
C LEU A 525 6.01 19.77 -16.46
N LEU A 526 5.64 18.48 -16.48
CA LEU A 526 6.34 17.45 -15.71
C LEU A 526 7.78 17.29 -16.23
N LYS A 527 7.98 17.22 -17.55
CA LYS A 527 9.30 17.16 -18.18
C LYS A 527 10.20 18.29 -17.67
N THR A 528 9.72 19.53 -17.73
CA THR A 528 10.43 20.72 -17.23
C THR A 528 10.72 20.63 -15.73
N SER A 529 9.76 20.18 -14.92
CA SER A 529 9.92 20.04 -13.47
C SER A 529 11.01 19.02 -13.11
N LEU A 530 11.12 17.92 -13.86
CA LEU A 530 12.12 16.88 -13.64
C LEU A 530 13.49 17.33 -14.12
N THR A 531 13.62 17.88 -15.32
CA THR A 531 14.90 18.39 -15.85
C THR A 531 15.53 19.45 -14.96
N ARG A 532 14.73 20.31 -14.30
CA ARG A 532 15.24 21.31 -13.35
C ARG A 532 15.90 20.72 -12.10
N ARG A 533 15.71 19.42 -11.83
CA ARG A 533 16.31 18.74 -10.67
C ARG A 533 17.66 18.11 -11.00
N ASP A 534 17.91 17.79 -12.27
CA ASP A 534 19.14 17.10 -12.69
C ASP A 534 20.42 17.84 -12.28
N PRO A 535 20.54 19.18 -12.42
CA PRO A 535 21.74 19.90 -11.97
C PRO A 535 22.04 19.79 -10.47
N TYR A 536 21.05 19.41 -9.66
CA TYR A 536 21.20 19.16 -8.23
C TYR A 536 21.41 17.68 -7.92
N LEU A 537 20.75 16.77 -8.65
CA LEU A 537 20.82 15.34 -8.43
C LEU A 537 22.14 14.73 -8.91
N ASP A 538 22.61 15.12 -10.09
CA ASP A 538 23.81 14.57 -10.71
C ASP A 538 25.06 14.72 -9.81
N PRO A 539 25.41 15.91 -9.27
CA PRO A 539 26.54 16.00 -8.36
C PRO A 539 26.34 15.21 -7.06
N LEU A 540 25.10 15.12 -6.54
CA LEU A 540 24.81 14.33 -5.34
C LEU A 540 25.04 12.83 -5.58
N ASN A 541 24.72 12.33 -6.78
CA ASN A 541 25.00 10.95 -7.16
C ASN A 541 26.51 10.66 -7.19
N HIS A 542 27.33 11.52 -7.80
CA HIS A 542 28.79 11.32 -7.79
C HIS A 542 29.41 11.48 -6.40
N ILE A 543 28.90 12.40 -5.57
CA ILE A 543 29.29 12.50 -4.15
C ILE A 543 28.94 11.21 -3.41
N GLN A 544 27.73 10.67 -3.62
CA GLN A 544 27.31 9.41 -2.99
C GLN A 544 28.20 8.24 -3.43
N LEU A 545 28.57 8.15 -4.71
CA LEU A 545 29.49 7.12 -5.22
C LEU A 545 30.84 7.14 -4.48
N GLU A 546 31.44 8.32 -4.35
CA GLU A 546 32.71 8.49 -3.64
C GLU A 546 32.57 8.14 -2.16
N LEU A 547 31.48 8.56 -1.51
CA LEU A 547 31.21 8.25 -0.11
C LEU A 547 30.99 6.75 0.12
N LEU A 548 30.28 6.05 -0.79
CA LEU A 548 30.10 4.60 -0.77
C LEU A 548 31.44 3.88 -0.90
N ASN A 549 32.29 4.30 -1.85
CA ASN A 549 33.63 3.74 -2.02
C ASN A 549 34.47 3.87 -0.75
N ARG A 550 34.52 5.07 -0.15
CA ARG A 550 35.25 5.30 1.11
C ARG A 550 34.69 4.45 2.25
N TYR A 551 33.36 4.43 2.38
CA TYR A 551 32.70 3.74 3.47
C TYR A 551 32.91 2.20 3.40
N ARG A 552 32.83 1.63 2.20
CA ARG A 552 32.93 0.17 1.98
C ARG A 552 34.35 -0.34 1.84
N SER A 553 35.30 0.50 1.40
CA SER A 553 36.69 0.08 1.21
C SER A 553 37.35 -0.30 2.54
N LYS A 554 37.99 -1.48 2.56
CA LYS A 554 38.78 -1.96 3.70
C LYS A 554 40.07 -1.16 3.90
N ASP A 555 40.57 -0.52 2.84
CA ASP A 555 41.81 0.24 2.85
C ASP A 555 41.61 1.68 3.38
N THR A 556 40.37 2.13 3.51
CA THR A 556 40.04 3.41 4.16
C THR A 556 40.33 3.33 5.66
N ARG A 557 41.04 4.33 6.19
CA ARG A 557 41.27 4.44 7.65
C ARG A 557 39.94 4.53 8.39
N GLU A 558 39.87 3.94 9.58
CA GLU A 558 38.63 3.86 10.36
C GLU A 558 37.98 5.24 10.62
N GLY A 559 38.78 6.24 11.00
CA GLY A 559 38.27 7.61 11.18
C GLY A 559 37.70 8.25 9.90
N ASP A 560 38.28 7.96 8.74
CA ASP A 560 37.79 8.47 7.44
C ASP A 560 36.51 7.73 7.01
N ARG A 561 36.38 6.45 7.37
CA ARG A 561 35.17 5.64 7.16
C ARG A 561 34.01 6.14 8.03
N GLU A 562 34.24 6.42 9.30
CA GLU A 562 33.21 6.96 10.19
C GLU A 562 32.78 8.36 9.74
N ALA A 563 33.74 9.21 9.35
CA ALA A 563 33.45 10.56 8.86
C ALA A 563 32.63 10.58 7.56
N SER A 564 32.67 9.53 6.73
CA SER A 564 31.90 9.46 5.48
C SER A 564 30.45 9.03 5.69
N LEU A 565 30.10 8.43 6.83
CA LEU A 565 28.76 7.88 7.07
C LEU A 565 27.68 8.96 7.12
N ASP A 566 27.83 10.01 7.93
CA ASP A 566 26.81 11.07 8.02
C ASP A 566 26.57 11.79 6.67
N PRO A 567 27.60 12.22 5.91
CA PRO A 567 27.42 12.73 4.55
C PRO A 567 26.73 11.73 3.61
N LEU A 568 27.05 10.44 3.71
CA LEU A 568 26.45 9.40 2.90
C LEU A 568 24.95 9.29 3.18
N LEU A 569 24.56 9.21 4.45
CA LEU A 569 23.15 9.16 4.85
C LEU A 569 22.39 10.42 4.40
N ARG A 570 23.02 11.61 4.47
CA ARG A 570 22.44 12.86 3.93
C ARG A 570 22.26 12.81 2.41
N SER A 571 23.22 12.24 1.68
CA SER A 571 23.10 12.09 0.22
C SER A 571 21.91 11.20 -0.16
N ILE A 572 21.66 10.11 0.59
CA ILE A 572 20.53 9.21 0.38
C ILE A 572 19.22 9.99 0.52
N ASN A 573 19.08 10.79 1.57
CA ASN A 573 17.91 11.63 1.80
C ASN A 573 17.72 12.69 0.72
N ALA A 574 18.80 13.36 0.32
CA ALA A 574 18.75 14.43 -0.69
C ALA A 574 18.32 13.88 -2.06
N ILE A 575 18.91 12.75 -2.49
CA ILE A 575 18.54 12.08 -3.74
C ILE A 575 17.09 11.58 -3.67
N ALA A 576 16.66 11.00 -2.54
CA ALA A 576 15.27 10.58 -2.37
C ALA A 576 14.29 11.76 -2.48
N GLY A 577 14.62 12.92 -1.88
CA GLY A 577 13.83 14.14 -1.96
C GLY A 577 13.72 14.71 -3.38
N GLY A 578 14.79 14.61 -4.19
CA GLY A 578 14.77 15.07 -5.59
C GLY A 578 14.09 14.09 -6.55
N MET A 579 14.37 12.79 -6.40
CA MET A 579 13.76 11.72 -7.20
C MET A 579 12.26 11.57 -6.93
N ARG A 580 11.85 11.82 -5.68
CA ARG A 580 10.49 11.61 -5.18
C ARG A 580 10.04 10.18 -5.48
N ASN A 581 8.99 10.04 -6.26
CA ASN A 581 8.33 8.81 -6.65
C ASN A 581 8.97 8.12 -7.87
N THR A 582 9.36 6.86 -7.76
CA THR A 582 10.23 6.20 -8.76
C THR A 582 9.80 4.81 -9.23
N GLY A 583 8.66 4.30 -8.78
CA GLY A 583 8.09 3.04 -9.27
C GLY A 583 6.76 2.74 -8.64
#